data_AF-X0TAA9-F1
#
_entry.id   AF-X0TAA9-F1
#
_cell.length_a   1.000
_cell.length_b   1.000
_cell.length_c   1.000
_cell.angle_alpha   90.00
_cell.angle_beta   90.00
_cell.angle_gamma   90.00
#
_symmetry.space_group_name_H-M   'P 1'
#
loop_
_entity.id
_entity.type
_entity.pdbx_description
1 polymer ?
#
loop_
_entity_poly.entity_id
_entity_poly.type
_entity_poly.pdbx_seq_one_letter_code
_entity_poly.pdbx_strand_id
1 'polypeptide(L)' 'GGKLNGRTRSDKIVHFYGQARPGDLVNIRIEKTSAWSLQGRLVN' A
#
# COMPACT_ATOMS: atom_id res chain seq x y z
N GLY A 1 -7.29 -13.05 -4.36
CA GLY A 1 -7.30 -11.73 -3.69
C GLY A 1 -6.55 -10.75 -4.55
N GLY A 2 -7.19 -9.66 -4.95
CA GLY A 2 -6.61 -8.69 -5.90
C GLY A 2 -5.44 -7.91 -5.30
N LYS A 3 -4.64 -7.31 -6.17
CA LYS A 3 -3.66 -6.29 -5.80
C LYS A 3 -4.42 -5.01 -5.49
N LEU A 4 -4.27 -4.50 -4.26
CA LEU A 4 -4.89 -3.26 -3.81
C LEU A 4 -3.90 -2.10 -3.96
N ASN A 5 -4.44 -0.87 -4.03
CA ASN A 5 -3.63 0.34 -4.05
C ASN A 5 -4.22 1.42 -3.14
N GLY A 6 -3.34 2.29 -2.66
CA GLY A 6 -3.68 3.46 -1.86
C GLY A 6 -2.59 4.52 -1.96
N ARG A 7 -2.73 5.57 -1.16
CA ARG A 7 -1.73 6.64 -1.04
C ARG A 7 -1.23 6.72 0.39
N THR A 8 0.08 6.90 0.53
CA THR A 8 0.71 7.18 1.84
C THR A 8 0.36 8.59 2.30
N ARG A 9 0.63 8.92 3.57
CA ARG A 9 0.51 10.30 4.09
C ARG A 9 1.35 11.34 3.34
N SER A 10 2.40 10.90 2.64
CA SER A 10 3.24 11.75 1.79
C SER A 10 2.84 11.72 0.30
N ASP A 11 1.60 11.33 0.03
CA ASP A 11 0.96 11.26 -1.29
C ASP A 11 1.60 10.29 -2.31
N LYS A 12 2.45 9.37 -1.85
CA LYS A 12 3.04 8.32 -2.71
C LYS A 12 2.06 7.18 -2.95
N ILE A 13 1.97 6.69 -4.19
CA ILE A 13 1.22 5.50 -4.55
C ILE A 13 1.88 4.26 -3.94
N VAL A 14 1.10 3.40 -3.30
CA VAL A 14 1.54 2.11 -2.76
C VAL A 14 0.65 0.98 -3.25
N HIS A 15 1.27 -0.11 -3.70
CA HIS A 15 0.59 -1.33 -4.08
C HIS A 15 0.85 -2.43 -3.04
N PHE A 16 -0.18 -3.19 -2.69
CA PHE A 16 -0.07 -4.25 -1.68
C PHE A 16 -1.08 -5.37 -1.90
N TYR A 17 -0.85 -6.50 -1.26
CA TYR A 17 -1.79 -7.62 -1.19
C TYR A 17 -2.40 -7.71 0.21
N GLY A 18 -3.70 -8.04 0.28
CA GLY A 18 -4.41 -8.17 1.56
C GLY A 18 -5.90 -7.88 1.44
N GLN A 19 -6.50 -7.52 2.57
CA GLN A 19 -7.90 -7.11 2.68
C GLN A 19 -7.94 -5.68 3.25
N ALA A 20 -8.50 -4.75 2.48
CA ALA A 20 -8.76 -3.37 2.87
C ALA A 20 -9.88 -2.82 1.98
N ARG A 21 -10.56 -1.77 2.43
CA ARG A 21 -11.63 -1.07 1.70
C ARG A 21 -11.23 0.38 1.44
N PRO A 22 -11.79 1.03 0.41
CA PRO A 22 -11.60 2.46 0.22
C PRO A 22 -12.01 3.23 1.49
N GLY A 23 -11.12 4.09 1.99
CA GLY A 23 -11.30 4.85 3.22
C GLY A 23 -10.57 4.28 4.44
N ASP A 24 -10.12 3.03 4.41
CA ASP A 24 -9.39 2.43 5.53
C ASP A 24 -7.99 3.06 5.68
N LEU A 25 -7.61 3.35 6.91
CA LEU A 25 -6.22 3.61 7.28
C LEU A 25 -5.56 2.28 7.66
N VAL A 26 -4.55 1.89 6.90
CA VAL A 26 -3.81 0.64 7.10
C VAL A 26 -2.31 0.90 7.22
N ASN A 27 -1.64 0.09 8.02
CA ASN A 27 -0.18 0.10 8.13
C ASN A 27 0.41 -0.84 7.07
N ILE A 28 1.38 -0.34 6.31
CA ILE A 28 2.06 -1.11 5.26
C ILE A 28 3.57 -1.00 5.48
N ARG A 29 4.24 -2.16 5.56
CA ARG A 29 5.69 -2.23 5.48
C ARG A 29 6.10 -2.19 4.02
N ILE A 30 6.89 -1.19 3.63
CA ILE A 30 7.44 -1.09 2.28
C ILE A 30 8.59 -2.09 2.13
N GLU A 31 8.50 -2.91 1.08
CA GLU A 31 9.49 -3.95 0.77
C GLU A 31 10.24 -3.65 -0.52
N LYS A 32 9.63 -2.88 -1.43
CA LYS A 32 10.25 -2.47 -2.69
C LYS A 32 9.86 -1.05 -3.07
N THR A 33 10.83 -0.30 -3.56
CA THR A 33 10.64 1.05 -4.11
C THR A 33 10.87 1.04 -5.62
N SER A 34 10.24 1.98 -6.31
CA SER A 34 10.48 2.29 -7.72
C SER A 34 10.28 3.79 -7.96
N ALA A 35 10.63 4.27 -9.14
CA ALA A 35 10.42 5.67 -9.50
C ALA A 35 8.93 6.10 -9.42
N TRP A 36 7.99 5.16 -9.61
CA TRP A 36 6.56 5.47 -9.79
C TRP A 36 5.67 5.03 -8.63
N SER A 37 6.12 4.07 -7.82
CA SER A 37 5.29 3.51 -6.76
C SER A 37 6.11 2.75 -5.71
N LEU A 38 5.49 2.57 -4.55
CA LEU A 38 5.94 1.70 -3.50
C LEU A 38 5.21 0.35 -3.59
N GLN A 39 5.85 -0.71 -3.10
CA GLN A 39 5.23 -2.01 -2.94
C GLN A 39 5.52 -2.54 -1.54
N GLY A 40 4.53 -3.21 -0.96
CA GLY A 40 4.67 -3.74 0.38
C GLY A 40 3.53 -4.65 0.79
N ARG A 41 3.48 -4.92 2.09
CA ARG A 41 2.53 -5.83 2.73
C ARG A 41 1.87 -5.16 3.94
N LEU A 42 0.59 -5.49 4.18
CA LEU A 42 -0.12 -5.11 5.39
C LEU A 42 0.60 -5.62 6.65
N VAL A 43 0.73 -4.76 7.64
CA VAL A 43 1.17 -5.10 8.99
C VAL A 43 0.08 -4.69 9.97
N ASN A 44 -0.11 -5.48 11.03
CA ASN A 44 -0.99 -5.10 12.14
C ASN A 44 -0.36 -3.96 12.94
#